data_AF-A0A535KA99-F1
#
_entry.id   AF-A0A535KA99-F1
#
_cell.length_a   1.000
_cell.length_b   1.000
_cell.length_c   1.000
_cell.angle_alpha   90.00
_cell.angle_beta   90.00
_cell.angle_gamma   90.00
#
_symmetry.space_group_name_H-M   'P 1'
#
loop_
_entity.id
_entity.type
_entity.pdbx_description
1 polymer ?
#
loop_
_entity_poly.entity_id
_entity_poly.type
_entity_poly.pdbx_seq_one_letter_code
_entity_poly.pdbx_strand_id
1 'polypeptide(L)'
;MKRVLEDMFMGPMTSPSFTSGLRFRWEDSRRRVRVIFNGVTVADSKRVMLLHEAGHLPVFYFPMEDVRMDVMEETEHSTHSPLKGDASYWTIRVGDRVAENAAWSYLHPLPEGPEIKGYMAFYWEQMDAWYEEDEQVFAHARDPYKRVDVLPSSRHVRVVLGGVTIADTHRPRLLIETG
;
A
#
# COMPACT_ATOMS: atom_id res chain seq x y z
N MET A 1 -8.36 -11.49 -20.90
CA MET A 1 -7.27 -11.49 -19.91
C MET A 1 -6.99 -10.03 -19.54
N LYS A 2 -7.60 -9.52 -18.45
CA LYS A 2 -7.42 -8.12 -18.03
C LYS A 2 -5.98 -7.98 -17.54
N ARG A 3 -5.19 -7.10 -18.16
CA ARG A 3 -3.85 -6.75 -17.66
C ARG A 3 -3.98 -6.12 -16.28
N VAL A 4 -3.13 -6.59 -15.39
CA VAL A 4 -3.03 -6.16 -14.01
C VAL A 4 -2.29 -4.81 -13.93
N LEU A 5 -2.57 -3.98 -12.90
CA LEU A 5 -1.88 -2.69 -12.69
C LEU A 5 -0.36 -2.84 -12.53
N GLU A 6 0.11 -3.91 -11.88
CA GLU A 6 1.55 -4.26 -11.82
C GLU A 6 2.12 -4.66 -13.19
N ASP A 7 1.31 -5.13 -14.15
CA ASP A 7 1.77 -5.46 -15.51
C ASP A 7 1.67 -4.27 -16.48
N MET A 8 1.15 -3.13 -16.02
CA MET A 8 0.96 -1.96 -16.85
C MET A 8 2.26 -1.16 -16.94
N PHE A 9 3.16 -1.63 -17.82
CA PHE A 9 4.32 -0.85 -18.21
C PHE A 9 3.86 0.49 -18.81
N MET A 10 4.07 1.59 -18.09
CA MET A 10 3.63 2.93 -18.48
C MET A 10 4.60 3.62 -19.46
N GLY A 11 5.61 2.90 -19.96
CA GLY A 11 6.73 3.48 -20.71
C GLY A 11 7.77 4.13 -19.79
N PRO A 12 8.83 4.73 -20.34
CA PRO A 12 9.81 5.48 -19.55
C PRO A 12 9.15 6.76 -19.00
N MET A 13 8.42 6.64 -17.90
CA MET A 13 8.06 7.82 -17.10
C MET A 13 9.34 8.29 -16.40
N THR A 14 9.75 9.52 -16.69
CA THR A 14 10.71 10.26 -15.86
C THR A 14 10.04 10.57 -14.52
N SER A 15 9.90 9.56 -13.67
CA SER A 15 9.57 9.82 -12.28
C SER A 15 10.82 10.39 -11.61
N PRO A 16 10.77 11.60 -11.01
CA PRO A 16 11.89 12.14 -10.21
C PRO A 16 12.24 11.24 -9.02
N SER A 17 11.41 10.23 -8.75
CA SER A 17 11.57 9.22 -7.72
C SER A 17 12.70 8.21 -7.98
N PHE A 18 13.34 8.24 -9.15
CA PHE A 18 14.48 7.40 -9.46
C PHE A 18 15.74 8.23 -9.75
N THR A 19 16.77 8.04 -8.91
CA THR A 19 18.15 8.27 -9.34
C THR A 19 18.50 7.21 -10.39
N SER A 20 19.16 7.62 -11.47
CA SER A 20 19.62 6.73 -12.55
C SER A 20 20.21 5.41 -12.01
N GLY A 21 19.61 4.27 -12.39
CA GLY A 21 20.12 2.92 -12.12
C GLY A 21 19.39 2.12 -11.04
N LEU A 22 18.58 2.73 -10.18
CA LEU A 22 17.75 1.98 -9.21
C LEU A 22 16.51 1.39 -9.91
N ARG A 23 16.23 0.10 -9.69
CA ARG A 23 15.01 -0.57 -10.23
C ARG A 23 13.82 -0.49 -9.29
N PHE A 24 14.11 -0.51 -7.98
CA PHE A 24 13.13 -0.41 -6.92
C PHE A 24 13.50 0.73 -5.97
N ARG A 25 12.49 1.39 -5.43
CA ARG A 25 12.64 2.25 -4.26
C ARG A 25 11.59 1.87 -3.23
N TRP A 26 12.07 1.54 -2.04
CA TRP A 26 11.28 1.35 -0.84
C TRP A 26 11.09 2.70 -0.16
N GLU A 27 9.83 3.05 0.14
CA GLU A 27 9.52 4.27 0.88
C GLU A 27 8.52 3.97 1.98
N ASP A 28 8.92 4.20 3.23
CA ASP A 28 8.02 4.08 4.37
C ASP A 28 6.98 5.20 4.31
N SER A 29 5.73 4.84 4.10
CA SER A 29 4.64 5.82 4.09
C SER A 29 4.37 6.32 5.49
N ARG A 30 4.41 7.64 5.67
CA ARG A 30 3.99 8.30 6.93
C ARG A 30 2.47 8.29 7.13
N ARG A 31 1.72 7.93 6.09
CA ARG A 31 0.25 7.93 6.05
C ARG A 31 -0.29 6.61 6.62
N ARG A 32 -1.35 6.67 7.41
CA ARG A 32 -2.22 5.51 7.61
C ARG A 32 -2.90 5.18 6.28
N VAL A 33 -2.86 3.93 5.83
CA VAL A 33 -3.60 3.50 4.64
C VAL A 33 -4.60 2.42 5.02
N ARG A 34 -5.80 2.48 4.45
CA ARG A 34 -6.86 1.49 4.65
C ARG A 34 -7.41 0.99 3.34
N VAL A 35 -7.73 -0.30 3.29
CA VAL A 35 -8.32 -0.99 2.15
C VAL A 35 -9.68 -1.55 2.56
N ILE A 36 -10.72 -1.23 1.81
CA ILE A 36 -12.10 -1.65 2.10
C ILE A 36 -12.58 -2.62 1.02
N PHE A 37 -13.16 -3.75 1.44
CA PHE A 37 -13.87 -4.68 0.59
C PHE A 37 -15.16 -5.15 1.26
N ASN A 38 -16.28 -5.02 0.55
CA ASN A 38 -17.63 -5.27 1.03
C ASN A 38 -17.94 -4.61 2.38
N GLY A 39 -17.56 -3.34 2.53
CA GLY A 39 -17.74 -2.56 3.76
C GLY A 39 -16.83 -2.96 4.93
N VAL A 40 -15.97 -3.96 4.76
CA VAL A 40 -14.99 -4.41 5.76
C VAL A 40 -13.63 -3.82 5.45
N THR A 41 -12.95 -3.29 6.46
CA THR A 41 -11.53 -2.94 6.37
C THR A 41 -10.70 -4.23 6.36
N VAL A 42 -10.14 -4.57 5.20
CA VAL A 42 -9.33 -5.79 5.00
C VAL A 42 -7.85 -5.56 5.27
N ALA A 43 -7.40 -4.30 5.25
CA ALA A 43 -6.08 -3.90 5.73
C ALA A 43 -6.13 -2.48 6.31
N ASP A 44 -5.41 -2.24 7.41
CA ASP A 44 -5.33 -0.93 8.07
C ASP A 44 -3.97 -0.77 8.74
N SER A 45 -3.10 0.05 8.15
CA SER A 45 -1.72 0.16 8.61
C SER A 45 -1.21 1.60 8.61
N LYS A 46 -0.35 1.90 9.59
CA LYS A 46 0.50 3.12 9.63
C LYS A 46 1.95 2.84 9.25
N ARG A 47 2.22 1.62 8.79
CA ARG A 47 3.55 1.09 8.43
C ARG A 47 3.51 0.56 7.00
N VAL A 48 2.66 1.16 6.18
CA VAL A 48 2.58 0.81 4.77
C VAL A 48 3.86 1.24 4.09
N MET A 49 4.39 0.35 3.29
CA MET A 49 5.46 0.64 2.38
C MET A 49 4.88 1.00 1.02
N LEU A 50 5.44 2.03 0.38
CA LEU A 50 5.18 2.37 -1.02
C LEU A 50 6.34 1.88 -1.89
N LEU A 51 6.07 0.86 -2.73
CA LEU A 51 7.08 0.29 -3.61
C LEU A 51 7.00 1.03 -4.93
N HIS A 52 8.08 1.69 -5.29
CA HIS A 52 8.26 2.20 -6.64
C HIS A 52 9.05 1.18 -7.44
N GLU A 53 8.54 0.79 -8.60
CA GLU A 53 9.26 0.01 -9.61
C GLU A 53 9.36 0.83 -10.90
N ALA A 54 10.54 0.84 -11.50
CA ALA A 54 10.80 1.66 -12.68
C ALA A 54 9.85 1.26 -13.84
N GLY A 55 9.03 2.22 -14.31
CA GLY A 55 8.06 2.00 -15.39
C GLY A 55 6.67 1.53 -14.93
N HIS A 56 6.44 1.41 -13.63
CA HIS A 56 5.17 0.96 -13.04
C HIS A 56 4.60 2.01 -12.08
N LEU A 57 3.29 1.91 -11.80
CA LEU A 57 2.67 2.71 -10.75
C LEU A 57 3.16 2.25 -9.37
N PRO A 58 3.27 3.16 -8.38
CA PRO A 58 3.59 2.77 -7.01
C PRO A 58 2.53 1.83 -6.44
N VAL A 59 2.97 0.89 -5.61
CA VAL A 59 2.11 -0.12 -4.98
C VAL A 59 2.24 -0.04 -3.46
N PHE A 60 1.11 -0.08 -2.76
CA PHE A 60 1.09 -0.20 -1.30
C PHE A 60 1.29 -1.65 -0.87
N TYR A 61 2.30 -1.86 -0.04
CA TYR A 61 2.59 -3.12 0.64
C TYR A 61 2.33 -2.94 2.14
N PHE A 62 1.42 -3.75 2.67
CA PHE A 62 1.02 -3.76 4.07
C PHE A 62 1.77 -4.86 4.81
N PRO A 63 2.31 -4.62 6.02
CA PRO A 63 2.75 -5.71 6.87
C PRO A 63 1.60 -6.71 7.04
N MET A 64 1.84 -8.01 6.89
CA MET A 64 0.78 -9.02 6.99
C MET A 64 0.03 -8.98 8.33
N GLU A 65 0.68 -8.54 9.41
CA GLU A 65 0.07 -8.35 10.72
C GLU A 65 -0.97 -7.22 10.78
N ASP A 66 -0.95 -6.28 9.83
CA ASP A 66 -1.95 -5.23 9.68
C ASP A 66 -3.05 -5.61 8.66
N VAL A 67 -2.98 -6.83 8.12
CA VAL A 67 -3.96 -7.40 7.19
C VAL A 67 -4.91 -8.34 7.93
N ARG A 68 -6.18 -8.25 7.59
CA ARG A 68 -7.25 -9.05 8.18
C ARG A 68 -7.24 -10.47 7.58
N MET A 69 -6.31 -11.31 8.04
CA MET A 69 -6.07 -12.63 7.44
C MET A 69 -7.24 -13.63 7.61
N ASP A 70 -8.18 -13.39 8.52
CA ASP A 70 -9.37 -14.24 8.72
C ASP A 70 -10.38 -14.18 7.56
N VAL A 71 -10.25 -13.20 6.65
CA VAL A 71 -11.05 -13.09 5.42
C VAL A 71 -10.25 -13.42 4.16
N MET A 72 -9.03 -13.95 4.32
CA MET A 72 -8.12 -14.30 3.24
C MET A 72 -8.03 -15.82 3.07
N GLU A 73 -8.25 -16.30 1.85
CA GLU A 73 -8.13 -17.71 1.47
C GLU A 73 -6.95 -17.87 0.53
N GLU A 74 -5.88 -18.54 0.98
CA GLU A 74 -4.73 -18.83 0.13
C GLU A 74 -5.14 -19.74 -1.04
N THR A 75 -4.54 -19.50 -2.20
CA THR A 75 -4.84 -20.24 -3.43
C THR A 75 -3.58 -20.89 -3.97
N GLU A 76 -3.76 -21.89 -4.85
CA GLU A 76 -2.64 -22.48 -5.60
C GLU A 76 -2.15 -21.55 -6.74
N HIS A 77 -2.78 -20.39 -6.95
CA HIS A 77 -2.38 -19.46 -8.00
C HIS A 77 -1.06 -18.78 -7.65
N SER A 78 -0.16 -18.73 -8.63
CA SER A 78 1.11 -18.03 -8.53
C SER A 78 1.52 -17.39 -9.85
N THR A 79 2.33 -16.34 -9.76
CA THR A 79 2.95 -15.67 -10.92
C THR A 79 4.43 -15.48 -10.67
N HIS A 80 5.24 -15.51 -11.73
CA HIS A 80 6.69 -15.36 -11.64
C HIS A 80 7.14 -13.96 -12.09
N SER A 81 7.86 -13.26 -11.23
CA SER A 81 8.58 -12.04 -11.56
C SER A 81 10.08 -12.31 -11.60
N PRO A 82 10.78 -11.97 -12.71
CA PRO A 82 12.23 -12.16 -12.81
C PRO A 82 13.02 -11.26 -11.83
N LEU A 83 12.38 -10.26 -11.22
CA LEU A 83 13.03 -9.31 -10.31
C LEU A 83 12.65 -9.52 -8.85
N LYS A 84 11.53 -10.21 -8.58
CA LYS A 84 10.98 -10.35 -7.22
C LYS A 84 10.82 -11.80 -6.79
N GLY A 85 10.80 -12.76 -7.72
CA GLY A 85 10.53 -14.18 -7.44
C GLY A 85 9.07 -14.53 -7.69
N ASP A 86 8.57 -15.54 -6.99
CA ASP A 86 7.20 -16.03 -7.15
C ASP A 86 6.24 -15.31 -6.19
N ALA A 87 5.16 -14.76 -6.74
CA ALA A 87 4.06 -14.20 -5.98
C ALA A 87 3.05 -15.30 -5.66
N SER A 88 2.65 -15.38 -4.38
CA SER A 88 1.53 -16.18 -3.89
C SER A 88 0.28 -15.31 -3.81
N TYR A 89 -0.91 -15.91 -3.97
CA TYR A 89 -2.17 -15.18 -4.07
C TYR A 89 -3.24 -15.66 -3.09
N TRP A 90 -4.06 -14.70 -2.64
CA TRP A 90 -5.20 -14.92 -1.78
C TRP A 90 -6.49 -14.40 -2.43
N THR A 91 -7.56 -15.18 -2.27
CA THR A 91 -8.93 -14.74 -2.52
C THR A 91 -9.48 -14.08 -1.25
N ILE A 92 -10.13 -12.93 -1.41
CA ILE A 92 -10.77 -12.20 -0.31
C ILE A 92 -12.24 -12.58 -0.26
N ARG A 93 -12.73 -13.07 0.88
CA ARG A 93 -14.14 -13.43 1.07
C ARG A 93 -14.73 -12.68 2.26
N VAL A 94 -15.74 -11.85 1.99
CA VAL A 94 -16.46 -11.11 3.02
C VAL A 94 -17.96 -11.25 2.77
N GLY A 95 -18.64 -12.00 3.64
CA GLY A 95 -20.04 -12.39 3.41
C GLY A 95 -20.19 -13.12 2.07
N ASP A 96 -21.14 -12.69 1.25
CA ASP A 96 -21.40 -13.30 -0.06
C ASP A 96 -20.50 -12.75 -1.19
N ARG A 97 -19.64 -11.77 -0.91
CA ARG A 97 -18.73 -11.19 -1.92
C ARG A 97 -17.36 -11.86 -1.89
N VAL A 98 -16.84 -12.08 -3.10
CA VAL A 98 -15.57 -12.74 -3.36
C VAL A 98 -14.76 -11.88 -4.33
N ALA A 99 -13.51 -11.60 -3.99
CA ALA A 99 -12.52 -11.05 -4.91
C ALA A 99 -11.41 -12.09 -5.09
N GLU A 100 -11.47 -12.79 -6.22
CA GLU A 100 -10.57 -13.90 -6.55
C GLU A 100 -9.15 -13.39 -6.83
N ASN A 101 -8.16 -14.02 -6.18
CA ASN A 101 -6.73 -13.69 -6.32
C ASN A 101 -6.46 -12.18 -6.19
N ALA A 102 -7.18 -11.51 -5.28
CA ALA A 102 -7.21 -10.06 -5.17
C ALA A 102 -6.10 -9.48 -4.28
N ALA A 103 -5.40 -10.33 -3.54
CA ALA A 103 -4.23 -9.97 -2.75
C ALA A 103 -3.05 -10.88 -3.11
N TRP A 104 -1.84 -10.36 -3.03
CA TRP A 104 -0.62 -11.13 -3.29
C TRP A 104 0.51 -10.77 -2.33
N SER A 105 1.47 -11.68 -2.22
CA SER A 105 2.70 -11.50 -1.46
C SER A 105 3.83 -12.28 -2.10
N TYR A 106 5.05 -11.77 -1.97
CA TYR A 106 6.26 -12.54 -2.25
C TYR A 106 6.73 -13.17 -0.94
N LEU A 107 6.35 -14.42 -0.68
CA LEU A 107 6.71 -15.16 0.54
C LEU A 107 8.21 -15.48 0.59
N HIS A 108 8.80 -15.69 -0.58
CA HIS A 108 10.20 -16.03 -0.79
C HIS A 108 10.78 -15.11 -1.88
N PRO A 109 10.94 -13.81 -1.61
CA PRO A 109 11.47 -12.91 -2.62
C PRO A 109 12.92 -13.25 -2.94
N LEU A 110 13.35 -12.91 -4.15
CA LEU A 110 14.74 -13.12 -4.57
C LEU A 110 15.71 -12.37 -3.65
N PRO A 111 16.90 -12.93 -3.32
CA PRO A 111 17.91 -12.24 -2.52
C PRO A 111 18.33 -10.87 -3.08
N GLU A 112 18.34 -10.72 -4.40
CA GLU A 112 18.64 -9.49 -5.13
C GLU A 112 17.42 -8.59 -5.37
N GLY A 113 16.23 -9.06 -4.99
CA GLY A 113 14.98 -8.32 -5.10
C GLY A 113 14.79 -7.31 -3.97
N PRO A 114 13.66 -6.56 -3.97
CA PRO A 114 13.33 -5.66 -2.87
C PRO A 114 12.98 -6.46 -1.60
N GLU A 115 13.17 -5.85 -0.42
CA GLU A 115 12.92 -6.48 0.89
C GLU A 115 11.42 -6.55 1.24
N ILE A 116 10.60 -7.18 0.39
CA ILE A 116 9.13 -7.23 0.49
C ILE A 116 8.58 -8.46 1.23
N LYS A 117 9.45 -9.26 1.84
CA LYS A 117 9.02 -10.46 2.58
C LYS A 117 8.16 -10.06 3.78
N GLY A 118 7.04 -10.76 3.98
CA GLY A 118 6.13 -10.50 5.10
C GLY A 118 5.17 -9.33 4.86
N TYR A 119 5.13 -8.80 3.65
CA TYR A 119 4.17 -7.79 3.22
C TYR A 119 3.20 -8.36 2.20
N MET A 120 1.99 -7.78 2.15
CA MET A 120 0.92 -8.13 1.22
C MET A 120 0.43 -6.87 0.50
N ALA A 121 0.14 -7.01 -0.78
CA ALA A 121 -0.46 -5.96 -1.60
C ALA A 121 -1.81 -6.42 -2.16
N PHE A 122 -2.59 -5.47 -2.68
CA PHE A 122 -3.98 -5.70 -3.13
C PHE A 122 -4.21 -5.12 -4.51
N TYR A 123 -5.05 -5.78 -5.30
CA TYR A 123 -5.42 -5.28 -6.62
C TYR A 123 -6.40 -4.14 -6.43
N TRP A 124 -5.92 -2.92 -6.72
CA TRP A 124 -6.66 -1.69 -6.45
C TRP A 124 -8.11 -1.75 -6.95
N GLU A 125 -8.30 -2.12 -8.21
CA GLU A 125 -9.59 -2.19 -8.90
C GLU A 125 -10.53 -3.30 -8.39
N GLN A 126 -10.03 -4.23 -7.57
CA GLN A 126 -10.85 -5.27 -6.95
C GLN A 126 -11.34 -4.88 -5.55
N MET A 127 -10.86 -3.75 -5.02
CA MET A 127 -11.26 -3.22 -3.72
C MET A 127 -12.32 -2.14 -3.93
N ASP A 128 -13.21 -1.95 -2.94
CA ASP A 128 -14.29 -0.98 -3.04
C ASP A 128 -13.80 0.45 -2.75
N ALA A 129 -12.86 0.60 -1.82
CA ALA A 129 -12.31 1.89 -1.46
C ALA A 129 -10.91 1.79 -0.84
N TRP A 130 -10.14 2.87 -1.03
CA TRP A 130 -8.83 3.09 -0.44
C TRP A 130 -8.84 4.41 0.31
N TYR A 131 -8.20 4.47 1.47
CA TYR A 131 -8.08 5.71 2.23
C TYR A 131 -6.62 5.98 2.59
N GLU A 132 -6.19 7.22 2.44
CA GLU A 132 -5.00 7.76 3.09
C GLU A 132 -5.46 8.66 4.24
N GLU A 133 -5.04 8.32 5.45
CA GLU A 133 -5.63 8.83 6.68
C GLU A 133 -7.17 8.71 6.61
N ASP A 134 -7.93 9.80 6.73
CA ASP A 134 -9.40 9.80 6.60
C ASP A 134 -9.90 10.29 5.24
N GLU A 135 -9.02 10.47 4.25
CA GLU A 135 -9.40 10.87 2.90
C GLU A 135 -9.41 9.68 1.96
N GLN A 136 -10.49 9.52 1.18
CA GLN A 136 -10.55 8.48 0.16
C GLN A 136 -9.63 8.83 -1.01
N VAL A 137 -8.88 7.84 -1.48
CA VAL A 137 -8.00 7.95 -2.66
C VAL A 137 -8.60 7.14 -3.81
N PHE A 138 -8.42 7.64 -5.02
CA PHE A 138 -8.95 7.05 -6.25
C PHE A 138 -7.82 6.71 -7.22
N ALA A 139 -8.10 5.77 -8.13
CA ALA A 139 -7.23 5.26 -9.19
C ALA A 139 -6.01 4.43 -8.74
N HIS A 140 -5.06 5.01 -8.01
CA HIS A 140 -3.84 4.31 -7.56
C HIS A 140 -3.13 5.05 -6.42
N ALA A 141 -2.12 4.41 -5.83
CA ALA A 141 -1.25 5.05 -4.84
C ALA A 141 -0.58 6.30 -5.41
N ARG A 142 -0.62 7.41 -4.66
CA ARG A 142 -0.11 8.71 -5.12
C ARG A 142 1.40 8.76 -4.95
N ASP A 143 2.10 9.36 -5.93
CA ASP A 143 3.54 9.65 -5.83
C ASP A 143 3.75 10.86 -4.90
N PRO A 144 4.36 10.69 -3.71
CA PRO A 144 4.44 11.76 -2.73
C PRO A 144 5.30 12.93 -3.21
N TYR A 145 6.34 12.69 -4.03
CA TYR A 145 7.27 13.71 -4.51
C TYR A 145 6.68 14.70 -5.52
N LYS A 146 5.41 14.54 -5.89
CA LYS A 146 4.71 15.42 -6.82
C LYS A 146 3.63 16.25 -6.15
N ARG A 147 3.53 16.20 -4.81
CA ARG A 147 2.41 16.77 -4.06
C ARG A 147 2.81 17.24 -2.67
N VAL A 148 2.08 18.23 -2.18
CA VAL A 148 1.97 18.57 -0.76
C VAL A 148 0.51 18.28 -0.38
N ASP A 149 0.30 17.36 0.54
CA ASP A 149 -1.05 16.95 0.95
C ASP A 149 -1.34 17.40 2.39
N VAL A 150 -2.59 17.79 2.67
CA VAL A 150 -3.08 18.11 4.03
C VAL A 150 -4.29 17.24 4.32
N LEU A 151 -4.05 16.11 4.98
CA LEU A 151 -5.07 15.07 5.13
C LEU A 151 -5.83 15.20 6.46
N PRO A 152 -7.16 15.07 6.48
CA PRO A 152 -7.89 14.81 7.73
C PRO A 152 -7.44 13.48 8.32
N SER A 153 -7.31 13.42 9.65
CA SER A 153 -6.97 12.18 10.33
C SER A 153 -7.74 12.03 11.64
N SER A 154 -8.07 10.78 11.96
CA SER A 154 -8.72 10.33 13.19
C SER A 154 -7.70 9.90 14.24
N ARG A 155 -6.41 10.11 13.96
CA ARG A 155 -5.32 9.82 14.90
C ARG A 155 -5.42 10.72 16.12
N HIS A 156 -5.08 10.14 17.27
CA HIS A 156 -4.83 10.91 18.49
C HIS A 156 -3.45 11.55 18.41
N VAL A 157 -3.39 12.87 18.49
CA VAL A 157 -2.16 13.65 18.53
C VAL A 157 -2.13 14.45 19.82
N ARG A 158 -1.05 14.27 20.58
CA ARG A 158 -0.76 15.01 21.81
C ARG A 158 0.57 15.71 21.68
N VAL A 159 0.61 16.99 22.01
CA VAL A 159 1.84 17.79 22.09
C VAL A 159 2.16 18.01 23.56
N VAL A 160 3.37 17.62 23.97
CA VAL A 160 3.84 17.69 25.35
C VAL A 160 5.11 18.53 25.42
N LEU A 161 5.16 19.51 26.32
CA LEU A 161 6.32 20.34 26.58
C LEU A 161 6.60 20.35 28.09
N GLY A 162 7.80 19.92 28.51
CA GLY A 162 8.16 19.87 29.94
C GLY A 162 7.24 18.98 30.78
N GLY A 163 6.69 17.91 30.19
CA GLY A 163 5.72 17.02 30.86
C GLY A 163 4.28 17.54 30.90
N VAL A 164 4.04 18.77 30.44
CA VAL A 164 2.69 19.36 30.36
C VAL A 164 2.11 19.14 28.96
N THR A 165 0.87 18.66 28.90
CA THR A 165 0.12 18.56 27.64
C THR A 165 -0.37 19.95 27.24
N ILE A 166 0.08 20.44 26.09
CA ILE A 166 -0.27 21.78 25.58
C ILE A 166 -1.25 21.72 24.40
N ALA A 167 -1.41 20.54 23.77
CA ALA A 167 -2.46 20.27 22.81
C ALA A 167 -2.82 18.78 22.83
N ASP A 168 -4.10 18.46 22.67
CA ASP A 168 -4.62 17.09 22.60
C ASP A 168 -5.81 17.09 21.62
N THR A 169 -5.74 16.30 20.54
CA THR A 169 -6.77 16.26 19.51
C THR A 169 -6.92 14.87 18.90
N HIS A 170 -8.17 14.53 18.55
CA HIS A 170 -8.53 13.32 17.79
C HIS A 170 -8.97 13.64 16.35
N ARG A 171 -8.71 14.87 15.90
CA ARG A 171 -9.07 15.35 14.56
C ARG A 171 -8.00 16.30 14.00
N PRO A 172 -6.71 15.90 13.98
CA PRO A 172 -5.66 16.70 13.38
C PRO A 172 -5.81 16.77 11.85
N ARG A 173 -5.13 17.78 11.27
CA ARG A 173 -4.80 17.83 9.84
C ARG A 173 -3.31 17.52 9.71
N LEU A 174 -2.97 16.48 8.95
CA LEU A 174 -1.59 16.07 8.77
C LEU A 174 -1.07 16.65 7.46
N LEU A 175 -0.11 17.58 7.56
CA LEU A 175 0.69 18.02 6.43
C LEU A 175 1.69 16.91 6.10
N ILE A 176 1.60 16.37 4.90
CA ILE A 176 2.56 15.43 4.34
C ILE A 176 3.25 16.14 3.18
N GLU A 177 4.53 16.42 3.39
CA GLU A 177 5.44 16.98 2.41
C GLU A 177 6.63 16.02 2.29
N THR A 178 7.01 15.69 1.06
CA THR A 178 8.28 15.01 0.75
C THR A 178 9.27 16.04 0.23
N GLY A 179 10.38 16.17 0.95
CA GLY A 179 11.45 17.16 0.76
C GLY A 179 12.29 17.24 2.02
#